data_AF-A0A381W3M0-F1
#
_entry.id   AF-A0A381W3M0-F1
#
_cell.length_a   1.000
_cell.length_b   1.000
_cell.length_c   1.000
_cell.angle_alpha   90.00
_cell.angle_beta   90.00
_cell.angle_gamma   90.00
#
_symmetry.space_group_name_H-M   'P 1'
#
loop_
_entity.id
_entity.type
_entity.pdbx_description
1 polymer ?
#
loop_
_entity_poly.entity_id
_entity_poly.type
_entity_poly.pdbx_seq_one_letter_code
_entity_poly.pdbx_strand_id
1 'polypeptide(L)' 'MNNRNINLLGWILFILSAVGFVISSFGNFWSMFGSIFFLLACIVFLIPFFKKDKKY' A
#
# COMPACT_ATOMS: atom_id res chain seq x y z
N MET A 1 -12.03 -21.29 1.71
CA MET A 1 -11.10 -20.23 2.17
C MET A 1 -11.77 -18.88 1.99
N ASN A 2 -11.90 -18.10 3.07
CA ASN A 2 -12.69 -16.87 3.05
C ASN A 2 -11.90 -15.77 2.31
N ASN A 3 -12.43 -15.25 1.21
CA ASN A 3 -11.78 -14.24 0.33
C ASN A 3 -11.26 -13.01 1.11
N ARG A 4 -11.80 -12.77 2.30
CA ARG A 4 -11.36 -11.75 3.26
C ARG A 4 -9.91 -11.95 3.75
N ASN A 5 -9.48 -13.19 4.01
CA ASN A 5 -8.12 -13.47 4.51
C ASN A 5 -7.05 -13.25 3.43
N ILE A 6 -7.32 -13.62 2.17
CA ILE A 6 -6.40 -13.35 1.06
C ILE A 6 -6.26 -11.84 0.85
N ASN A 7 -7.36 -11.10 0.95
CA ASN A 7 -7.37 -9.65 0.84
C ASN A 7 -6.65 -8.94 2.01
N LEU A 8 -6.70 -9.51 3.22
CA LEU A 8 -5.93 -9.03 4.39
C LEU A 8 -4.44 -9.29 4.23
N LEU A 9 -4.08 -10.49 3.77
CA LEU A 9 -2.69 -10.87 3.54
C LEU A 9 -2.06 -9.99 2.45
N GLY A 10 -2.77 -9.77 1.33
CA GLY A 10 -2.34 -8.83 0.28
C GLY A 10 -2.16 -7.40 0.79
N TRP A 11 -3.03 -6.97 1.72
CA TRP A 11 -2.92 -5.67 2.38
C TRP A 11 -1.64 -5.53 3.23
N ILE A 12 -1.34 -6.56 4.02
CA ILE A 12 -0.15 -6.59 4.87
C ILE A 12 1.13 -6.58 4.02
N LEU A 13 1.21 -7.41 2.96
CA LEU A 13 2.35 -7.44 2.05
C LEU A 13 2.56 -6.09 1.33
N PHE A 14 1.47 -5.39 1.03
CA PHE A 14 1.50 -4.12 0.33
C PHE A 14 2.01 -2.97 1.21
N ILE A 15 1.56 -2.89 2.47
CA ILE A 15 2.12 -1.94 3.46
C ILE A 15 3.62 -2.21 3.69
N LEU A 16 4.00 -3.48 3.83
CA LEU A 16 5.41 -3.88 4.02
C LEU A 16 6.31 -3.42 2.85
N SER A 17 5.84 -3.57 1.62
CA SER A 17 6.57 -3.08 0.44
C SER A 17 6.69 -1.56 0.42
N ALA A 18 5.65 -0.83 0.83
CA ALA A 18 5.67 0.62 0.91
C ALA A 18 6.71 1.15 1.89
N VAL A 19 6.74 0.56 3.09
CA VAL A 19 7.73 0.92 4.11
C VAL A 19 9.14 0.60 3.62
N GLY A 20 9.35 -0.57 3.00
CA GLY A 20 10.64 -0.94 2.42
C GLY A 20 11.11 0.01 1.31
N PHE A 21 10.21 0.47 0.44
CA PHE A 21 10.53 1.38 -0.66
C PHE A 21 10.88 2.79 -0.17
N VAL A 22 10.19 3.27 0.89
CA VAL A 22 10.50 4.55 1.54
C VAL A 22 11.88 4.51 2.19
N ILE A 23 12.20 3.42 2.91
CA ILE A 23 13.51 3.24 3.55
C ILE A 23 14.63 3.12 2.50
N SER A 24 14.41 2.35 1.42
CA SER A 24 15.38 2.19 0.32
C SER A 24 15.62 3.49 -0.46
N SER A 25 14.70 4.46 -0.37
CA SER A 25 14.81 5.74 -1.09
C SER A 25 15.62 6.79 -0.33
N PHE A 26 16.07 6.51 0.89
CA PHE A 26 16.94 7.42 1.64
C PHE A 26 18.29 7.57 0.94
N GLY A 27 18.60 8.79 0.49
CA GLY A 27 19.90 9.16 -0.11
C GLY A 27 19.90 9.36 -1.62
N ASN A 28 18.77 9.18 -2.32
CA ASN A 28 18.70 9.41 -3.78
C ASN A 28 17.53 10.32 -4.17
N PHE A 29 17.84 11.48 -4.75
CA PHE A 29 16.86 12.52 -5.10
C PHE A 29 15.78 12.02 -6.07
N TRP A 30 16.14 11.12 -6.99
CA TRP A 30 15.20 10.50 -7.92
C TRP A 30 14.25 9.51 -7.24
N SER A 31 14.75 8.82 -6.21
CA SER A 31 13.97 7.84 -5.44
C SER A 31 12.98 8.52 -4.49
N MET A 32 13.25 9.75 -4.06
CA MET A 32 12.27 10.57 -3.31
C MET A 32 11.01 10.87 -4.13
N PHE A 33 11.15 11.16 -5.43
CA PHE A 33 9.98 11.39 -6.29
C PHE A 33 9.19 10.08 -6.52
N GLY A 34 9.91 8.97 -6.72
CA GLY A 34 9.31 7.64 -6.82
C GLY A 34 8.58 7.20 -5.55
N SER A 35 9.13 7.48 -4.37
CA SER A 35 8.50 7.11 -3.09
C SER A 35 7.26 7.94 -2.78
N ILE A 36 7.19 9.21 -3.20
CA ILE A 36 5.96 10.04 -3.10
C ILE A 36 4.84 9.44 -3.97
N PHE A 37 5.14 9.07 -5.21
CA PHE A 37 4.16 8.43 -6.10
C PHE A 37 3.74 7.05 -5.59
N PHE A 38 4.67 6.31 -4.99
CA PHE A 38 4.40 5.02 -4.34
C PHE A 38 3.50 5.19 -3.12
N LEU A 39 3.76 6.21 -2.28
CA LEU A 39 2.93 6.54 -1.12
C LEU A 39 1.48 6.86 -1.55
N LEU A 40 1.30 7.62 -2.64
CA LEU A 40 0.00 7.90 -3.23
C LEU A 40 -0.69 6.63 -3.73
N ALA A 41 0.03 5.78 -4.47
CA ALA A 41 -0.49 4.48 -4.90
C ALA A 41 -0.90 3.62 -3.69
N CYS A 42 -0.14 3.70 -2.60
CA CYS A 42 -0.44 2.98 -1.37
C CYS A 42 -1.74 3.43 -0.72
N ILE A 43 -1.97 4.74 -0.65
CA ILE A 43 -3.22 5.32 -0.16
C ILE A 43 -4.38 4.94 -1.09
N VAL A 44 -4.21 5.01 -2.42
CA VAL A 44 -5.25 4.64 -3.39
C VAL A 44 -5.64 3.17 -3.26
N PHE A 45 -4.68 2.28 -3.04
CA PHE A 45 -4.95 0.87 -2.75
C PHE A 45 -5.62 0.65 -1.39
N LEU A 46 -5.44 1.55 -0.41
CA LEU A 46 -6.11 1.52 0.91
C LEU A 46 -7.59 1.85 0.82
N ILE A 47 -7.99 2.66 -0.15
CA ILE A 47 -9.39 3.03 -0.39
C ILE A 47 -10.32 1.81 -0.55
N PRO A 48 -10.07 0.81 -1.42
CA PRO A 48 -10.94 -0.35 -1.55
C PRO A 48 -10.97 -1.24 -0.29
N PHE A 49 -9.97 -1.16 0.59
CA PHE A 49 -9.97 -1.86 1.88
C PHE A 49 -10.82 -1.15 2.92
N PHE A 50 -10.78 0.18 2.96
CA PHE A 50 -11.62 0.99 3.85
C PHE A 50 -13.08 1.03 3.38
N LYS A 51 -13.32 0.87 2.07
CA LYS A 51 -14.65 0.79 1.47
C LYS A 51 -15.34 -0.58 1.69
N LYS A 52 -14.99 -1.30 2.76
CA LYS A 52 -15.62 -2.56 3.17
C LYS A 52 -16.85 -2.42 4.06
N ASP A 53 -17.50 -1.26 4.07
CA ASP A 53 -18.84 -1.09 4.60
C ASP A 53 -19.68 -0.16 3.72
N LYS A 54 -20.12 -0.69 2.57
CA LYS A 54 -21.51 -0.55 2.18
C LYS A 54 -22.02 -1.92 1.73
N LYS A 55 -22.50 -2.69 2.72
CA LYS A 55 -23.63 -3.60 2.49
C LYS A 55 -24.75 -2.75 1.87
N TYR A 56 -24.98 -2.91 0.57
CA TYR A 56 -26.32 -2.79 0.03
C TYR A 56 -26.87 -4.22 -0.05
#